data_AF-A0A2X2K0I9-F1
#
_entry.id   AF-A0A2X2K0I9-F1
#
_cell.length_a   1.000
_cell.length_b   1.000
_cell.length_c   1.000
_cell.angle_alpha   90.00
_cell.angle_beta   90.00
_cell.angle_gamma   90.00
#
_symmetry.space_group_name_H-M   'P 1'
#
loop_
_entity.id
_entity.type
_entity.pdbx_description
1 polymer ?
#
loop_
_entity_poly.entity_id
_entity_poly.type
_entity_poly.pdbx_seq_one_letter_code
_entity_poly.pdbx_strand_id
1 'polypeptide(L)'
;MILITVLEEPLTLPSIQNDNQTIKYMISMFIPDNDFMASLISDLSEFLSLKLESIDTFMENPQELETLLRNKFLERIKKQFI
;
A
#
# COMPACT_ATOMS: atom_id res chain seq x y z
N MET A 1 10.32 0.39 0.45
CA MET A 1 9.79 -0.68 -0.44
C MET A 1 8.36 -0.99 -0.02
N ILE A 2 7.42 -1.18 -0.95
CA ILE A 2 6.04 -1.58 -0.63
C ILE A 2 5.84 -2.97 -1.24
N LEU A 3 5.37 -3.93 -0.45
CA LEU A 3 5.03 -5.28 -0.88
C LEU A 3 3.55 -5.51 -0.56
N ILE A 4 2.78 -5.88 -1.58
CA ILE A 4 1.39 -6.29 -1.42
C ILE A 4 1.34 -7.78 -1.67
N THR A 5 0.87 -8.53 -0.68
CA THR A 5 0.72 -9.98 -0.74
C THR A 5 -0.76 -10.32 -0.78
N VAL A 6 -1.15 -11.11 -1.78
CA VAL A 6 -2.48 -11.72 -1.87
C VAL A 6 -2.38 -13.11 -1.24
N LEU A 7 -3.20 -13.38 -0.23
CA LEU A 7 -3.26 -14.70 0.37
C LEU A 7 -4.15 -15.61 -0.49
N GLU A 8 -3.64 -16.79 -0.85
CA GLU A 8 -4.42 -17.80 -1.58
C GLU A 8 -5.66 -18.22 -0.79
N GLU A 9 -5.52 -18.35 0.53
CA GLU A 9 -6.61 -18.56 1.48
C GLU A 9 -6.66 -17.42 2.50
N PRO A 10 -7.82 -16.76 2.72
CA PRO A 10 -7.92 -15.68 3.70
C PRO A 10 -7.64 -16.14 5.12
N LEU A 11 -6.83 -15.37 5.85
CA LEU A 11 -6.57 -15.62 7.27
C LEU A 11 -7.73 -15.08 8.10
N THR A 12 -8.36 -15.93 8.92
CA THR A 12 -9.37 -15.47 9.89
C THR A 12 -8.70 -15.13 11.21
N LEU A 13 -8.88 -13.90 11.68
CA LEU A 13 -8.45 -13.45 12.99
C LEU A 13 -9.64 -13.35 13.95
N PRO A 14 -9.51 -13.85 15.19
CA PRO A 14 -10.51 -13.62 16.22
C PRO A 14 -10.50 -12.15 16.63
N SER A 15 -11.65 -11.47 16.58
CA SER A 15 -11.78 -10.12 17.13
C SER A 15 -12.38 -10.13 18.54
N ILE A 16 -12.06 -9.10 19.31
CA ILE A 16 -12.56 -8.88 20.68
C ILE A 16 -14.10 -8.67 20.69
N GLN A 17 -14.70 -8.35 19.54
CA GLN A 17 -16.14 -8.05 19.40
C GLN A 17 -16.95 -9.19 18.75
N ASN A 18 -16.44 -10.43 18.72
CA ASN A 18 -17.12 -11.61 18.13
C ASN A 18 -17.36 -11.57 16.61
N ASP A 19 -16.88 -10.54 15.91
CA ASP A 19 -16.82 -10.55 14.46
C ASP A 19 -15.49 -11.16 14.01
N ASN A 20 -15.57 -12.26 13.26
CA ASN A 20 -14.39 -12.85 12.61
C ASN A 20 -13.89 -11.89 11.52
N GLN A 21 -12.69 -11.35 11.69
CA GLN A 21 -12.07 -10.52 10.66
C GLN A 21 -11.30 -11.42 9.70
N THR A 22 -11.54 -11.27 8.40
CA THR A 22 -10.81 -12.00 7.36
C THR A 22 -9.78 -11.08 6.70
N ILE A 23 -8.55 -11.55 6.62
CA ILE A 23 -7.46 -10.88 5.92
C ILE A 23 -7.21 -11.63 4.62
N LYS A 24 -7.45 -10.96 3.49
CA LYS A 24 -7.12 -11.44 2.14
C LYS A 24 -5.82 -10.83 1.61
N TYR A 25 -5.51 -9.61 2.06
CA TYR A 25 -4.39 -8.81 1.59
C TYR A 25 -3.49 -8.40 2.76
N MET A 26 -2.18 -8.53 2.57
CA MET A 26 -1.19 -7.99 3.49
C MET A 26 -0.36 -6.94 2.78
N ILE A 27 -0.21 -5.78 3.40
CA ILE A 27 0.60 -4.67 2.88
C ILE A 27 1.77 -4.47 3.83
N SER A 28 2.97 -4.75 3.33
CA SER A 28 4.23 -4.56 4.05
C SER A 28 4.95 -3.34 3.50
N MET A 29 5.32 -2.42 4.39
CA MET A 29 6.04 -1.20 4.03
C MET A 29 7.37 -1.14 4.77
N PHE A 30 8.44 -0.95 4.01
CA PHE A 30 9.80 -0.79 4.52
C PHE A 30 10.14 0.69 4.48
N ILE A 31 10.22 1.30 5.66
CA ILE A 31 10.58 2.70 5.87
C ILE A 31 12.09 2.75 6.09
N PRO A 32 12.85 3.43 5.21
CA PRO A 32 14.30 3.58 5.38
C PRO A 32 14.64 4.65 6.43
N ASP A 33 15.81 4.54 7.06
CA ASP A 33 16.32 5.48 8.07
C ASP A 33 16.70 6.87 7.52
N ASN A 34 16.38 7.16 6.26
CA ASN A 34 16.60 8.45 5.62
C ASN A 34 15.31 9.27 5.67
N ASP A 35 15.34 10.44 6.31
CA ASP A 35 14.16 11.30 6.55
C ASP A 35 13.36 11.62 5.28
N PHE A 36 14.05 11.92 4.17
CA PHE A 36 13.38 12.22 2.90
C PHE A 36 12.64 11.00 2.36
N MET A 37 13.32 9.85 2.32
CA MET A 37 12.72 8.61 1.84
C MET A 37 11.63 8.11 2.79
N ALA A 38 11.77 8.33 4.10
CA ALA A 38 10.73 8.04 5.09
C ALA A 38 9.49 8.89 4.85
N SER A 39 9.64 10.21 4.65
CA SER A 39 8.53 11.11 4.28
C SER A 39 7.86 10.68 2.98
N LEU A 40 8.63 10.26 1.99
CA LEU A 40 8.11 9.80 0.71
C LEU A 40 7.33 8.47 0.85
N ILE A 41 7.79 7.54 1.68
CA ILE A 41 7.05 6.32 1.99
C ILE A 41 5.76 6.64 2.75
N SER A 42 5.77 7.62 3.65
CA SER A 42 4.55 8.10 4.31
C SER A 42 3.52 8.64 3.31
N ASP A 43 3.93 9.49 2.37
CA ASP A 43 3.02 10.04 1.34
C ASP A 43 2.43 8.93 0.44
N LEU A 44 3.24 7.91 0.10
CA LEU A 44 2.79 6.75 -0.66
C LEU A 44 1.83 5.88 0.15
N SER A 45 2.07 5.73 1.45
CA SER A 45 1.20 4.95 2.35
C SER A 45 -0.18 5.60 2.50
N GLU A 46 -0.22 6.93 2.61
CA GLU A 46 -1.46 7.70 2.63
C GLU A 46 -2.22 7.51 1.32
N PHE A 47 -1.54 7.68 0.19
CA PHE A 47 -2.16 7.46 -1.13
C PHE A 47 -2.70 6.02 -1.28
N LEU A 48 -1.93 5.02 -0.85
CA LEU A 48 -2.33 3.62 -0.91
C LEU A 48 -3.57 3.36 -0.05
N SER A 49 -3.66 3.98 1.14
CA SER A 49 -4.81 3.86 2.03
C SER A 49 -6.12 4.30 1.35
N LEU A 50 -6.08 5.36 0.54
CA LEU A 50 -7.21 5.87 -0.24
C LEU A 50 -7.61 4.95 -1.40
N LYS A 51 -6.77 3.96 -1.74
CA LYS A 51 -6.98 3.00 -2.83
C LYS A 51 -7.33 1.60 -2.35
N LEU A 52 -7.32 1.36 -1.03
CA LEU A 52 -7.59 0.04 -0.46
C LEU A 52 -8.99 -0.49 -0.76
N GLU A 53 -9.99 0.39 -0.86
CA GLU A 53 -11.36 -0.01 -1.23
C GLU A 53 -11.43 -0.64 -2.62
N SER A 54 -10.49 -0.34 -3.50
CA SER A 54 -10.41 -0.87 -4.86
C SER A 54 -9.29 -1.91 -5.02
N ILE A 55 -8.73 -2.41 -3.92
CA ILE A 55 -7.57 -3.32 -3.98
C ILE A 55 -7.88 -4.61 -4.71
N ASP A 56 -9.10 -5.14 -4.60
CA ASP A 56 -9.53 -6.31 -5.37
C ASP A 56 -9.38 -6.07 -6.88
N THR A 57 -9.87 -4.94 -7.38
CA THR A 57 -9.74 -4.53 -8.79
C THR A 57 -8.28 -4.36 -9.19
N PHE A 58 -7.47 -3.74 -8.34
CA PHE A 58 -6.04 -3.60 -8.62
C PHE A 58 -5.31 -4.94 -8.66
N MET A 59 -5.75 -5.96 -7.92
CA MET A 59 -5.10 -7.26 -7.94
C MET A 59 -5.48 -8.11 -9.17
N GLU A 60 -6.54 -7.76 -9.89
CA GLU A 60 -6.81 -8.30 -11.24
C GLU A 60 -5.80 -7.76 -12.27
N ASN A 61 -5.36 -6.50 -12.12
CA ASN A 61 -4.32 -5.88 -12.94
C ASN A 61 -3.32 -5.05 -12.11
N PRO A 62 -2.33 -5.69 -11.44
CA PRO A 62 -1.42 -5.02 -10.50
C PRO A 62 -0.59 -3.87 -11.10
N GLN A 63 -0.40 -3.89 -12.42
CA GLN A 63 0.37 -2.87 -13.14
C GLN A 63 -0.27 -1.48 -13.06
N GLU A 64 -1.59 -1.39 -12.90
CA GLU A 64 -2.28 -0.12 -12.74
C GLU A 64 -1.92 0.53 -11.40
N LEU A 65 -1.93 -0.25 -10.31
CA LEU A 65 -1.55 0.24 -8.99
C LEU A 65 -0.06 0.60 -8.95
N GLU A 66 0.81 -0.20 -9.56
CA GLU A 66 2.23 0.10 -9.71
C GLU A 66 2.44 1.44 -10.43
N THR A 67 1.72 1.65 -11.54
CA THR A 67 1.81 2.88 -12.33
C THR A 67 1.36 4.11 -11.52
N LEU A 68 0.26 3.99 -10.77
CA LEU A 68 -0.23 5.06 -9.90
C LEU A 68 0.79 5.42 -8.81
N LEU A 69 1.34 4.41 -8.12
CA LEU A 69 2.35 4.61 -7.08
C LEU A 69 3.63 5.22 -7.65
N ARG A 70 4.08 4.76 -8.82
CA ARG A 70 5.24 5.32 -9.52
C ARG A 70 5.03 6.77 -9.92
N ASN A 71 3.85 7.11 -10.45
CA ASN A 71 3.55 8.49 -10.83
C ASN A 71 3.55 9.41 -9.61
N LYS A 72 2.93 8.97 -8.51
CA LYS A 72 2.94 9.70 -7.23
C LYS A 72 4.35 9.92 -6.70
N PHE A 73 5.18 8.89 -6.77
CA PHE A 73 6.60 8.96 -6.43
C PHE A 73 7.35 10.00 -7.27
N LEU A 74 7.20 9.96 -8.59
CA LEU A 74 7.84 10.89 -9.51
C LEU A 74 7.38 12.34 -9.29
N GLU A 75 6.10 12.57 -9.02
CA GLU A 75 5.59 13.90 -8.65
C GLU A 75 6.25 14.45 -7.39
N ARG A 76 6.42 13.61 -6.37
CA ARG A 76 7.03 14.02 -5.10
C ARG A 76 8.51 14.36 -5.28
N ILE A 77 9.24 13.55 -6.04
CA ILE A 77 10.64 13.81 -6.40
C ILE A 77 10.75 15.13 -7.16
N LYS A 78 9.92 15.37 -8.18
CA LYS A 78 9.96 16.62 -8.95
C LYS A 78 9.77 17.85 -8.08
N LYS A 79 8.86 17.82 -7.10
CA LYS A 79 8.63 18.92 -6.14
C LYS A 79 9.82 19.21 -5.21
N GLN A 80 10.81 18.31 -5.13
CA GLN A 80 12.01 18.53 -4.35
C GLN A 80 13.10 19.26 -5.17
N PHE A 81 13.07 19.10 -6.50
CA PHE A 81 14.07 19.68 -7.42
C PHE A 81 13.63 21.00 -8.06
N ILE A 82 12.40 21.47 -7.77
CA ILE A 82 11.81 22.73 -8.21
C ILE A 82 11.51 23.56 -6.97
#